data_AF-A0A5A9F424-F1
#
_entry.id   AF-A0A5A9F424-F1
#
_cell.length_a   1.000
_cell.length_b   1.000
_cell.length_c   1.000
_cell.angle_alpha   90.00
_cell.angle_beta   90.00
_cell.angle_gamma   90.00
#
_symmetry.space_group_name_H-M   'P 1'
#
loop_
_entity.id
_entity.type
_entity.pdbx_description
1 polymer ?
#
loop_
_entity_poly.entity_id
_entity_poly.type
_entity_poly.pdbx_seq_one_letter_code
_entity_poly.pdbx_strand_id
1 'polypeptide(L)'
;MADTLLTETAAAIDGAPPLPIPEKFRDPKTGALRVEALLKSYLELERRLSSQGRSGQAPPDGASGPASEAAPTPVDPAPFDPANLDPAQLRRLLGAPETPDGYSIACDHGLFQPDPDINGRLHEAGYTPNQAQLLYDLAAERMIPLIQTMAAEFQAEREVERLVARFGGEERWREVSRQLLAWAGKTLPPAAVEGLATTYEGVMALYAMMTGSEPAALSMAGNRPAGGEGEAELRTLMRDPRYWRDRDPAVIARVTEGFQRLYPGQR
;
A
#
# COMPACT_ATOMS: atom_id res chain seq x y z
N MET A 1 13.21 -25.74 33.08
CA MET A 1 11.94 -26.46 33.32
C MET A 1 10.87 -25.39 33.20
N ALA A 2 10.28 -25.21 32.01
CA ALA A 2 9.01 -25.84 31.56
C ALA A 2 7.87 -25.43 32.53
N ASP A 3 6.79 -24.75 32.16
CA ASP A 3 6.02 -24.73 30.91
C ASP A 3 5.28 -23.38 30.76
N THR A 4 5.19 -22.85 29.53
CA THR A 4 4.23 -21.79 29.18
C THR A 4 3.26 -22.38 28.17
N LEU A 5 2.11 -22.81 28.68
CA LEU A 5 1.01 -23.36 27.87
C LEU A 5 0.29 -22.21 27.16
N LEU A 6 0.65 -22.00 25.90
CA LEU A 6 -0.14 -21.23 24.95
C LEU A 6 -1.40 -22.02 24.62
N THR A 7 -2.53 -21.63 25.23
CA THR A 7 -3.85 -21.91 24.68
C THR A 7 -4.46 -20.57 24.32
N GLU A 8 -4.55 -20.31 23.03
CA GLU A 8 -5.28 -19.22 22.42
C GLU A 8 -6.74 -19.23 22.89
N THR A 9 -7.19 -18.14 23.50
CA THR A 9 -8.61 -17.77 23.49
C THR A 9 -8.72 -16.50 22.67
N ALA A 10 -9.07 -16.69 21.40
CA ALA A 10 -9.48 -15.64 20.49
C ALA A 10 -10.57 -14.80 21.17
N ALA A 11 -10.22 -13.57 21.52
CA ALA A 11 -11.17 -12.59 22.02
C ALA A 11 -12.17 -12.29 20.90
N ALA A 12 -13.39 -12.77 21.11
CA ALA A 12 -14.56 -12.39 20.32
C ALA A 12 -14.73 -10.87 20.39
N ILE A 13 -14.84 -10.25 19.21
CA ILE A 13 -15.13 -8.84 19.05
C ILE A 13 -16.60 -8.66 19.45
N ASP A 14 -16.82 -8.19 20.67
CA ASP A 14 -18.13 -7.99 21.27
C ASP A 14 -18.65 -6.58 20.93
N GLY A 15 -19.86 -6.48 20.38
CA GLY A 15 -20.44 -5.19 19.98
C GLY A 15 -21.82 -5.25 19.33
N ALA A 16 -22.36 -6.44 19.05
CA ALA A 16 -23.77 -6.63 18.74
C ALA A 16 -24.36 -7.58 19.79
N PRO A 17 -25.49 -7.25 20.45
CA PRO A 17 -26.13 -8.19 21.36
C PRO A 17 -26.33 -9.51 20.60
N PRO A 18 -25.86 -10.66 21.12
CA PRO A 18 -25.92 -11.91 20.40
C PRO A 18 -27.39 -12.17 20.11
N LEU A 19 -27.73 -12.11 18.82
CA LEU A 19 -29.06 -12.48 18.37
C LEU A 19 -29.39 -13.83 19.01
N PRO A 20 -30.57 -14.01 19.62
CA PRO A 20 -30.91 -15.23 20.36
C PRO A 20 -31.10 -16.37 19.34
N ILE A 21 -29.98 -16.92 18.87
CA ILE A 21 -29.90 -17.96 17.87
C ILE A 21 -29.92 -19.31 18.60
N PRO A 22 -30.96 -20.13 18.38
CA PRO A 22 -31.07 -21.46 18.98
C PRO A 22 -29.84 -22.35 18.69
N GLU A 23 -29.43 -23.17 19.65
CA GLU A 23 -28.24 -24.06 19.56
C GLU A 23 -28.24 -24.97 18.33
N LYS A 24 -29.42 -25.37 17.86
CA LYS A 24 -29.59 -26.17 16.63
C LYS A 24 -29.00 -25.52 15.36
N PHE A 25 -28.79 -24.20 15.37
CA PHE A 25 -28.19 -23.44 14.27
C PHE A 25 -26.75 -23.01 14.53
N ARG A 26 -26.11 -23.55 15.56
CA ARG A 26 -24.69 -23.34 15.83
C ARG A 26 -23.91 -24.63 15.55
N ASP A 27 -22.72 -24.48 15.01
CA ASP A 27 -21.80 -25.60 14.83
C ASP A 27 -21.24 -26.00 16.21
N PRO A 28 -21.32 -27.28 16.61
CA PRO A 28 -20.88 -27.74 17.93
C PRO A 28 -19.36 -27.63 18.15
N LYS A 29 -18.56 -27.49 17.08
CA LYS A 29 -17.09 -27.42 17.17
C LYS A 29 -16.55 -26.00 17.10
N THR A 30 -17.19 -25.14 16.32
CA THR A 30 -16.69 -23.78 16.05
C THR A 30 -17.56 -22.68 16.62
N GLY A 31 -18.79 -23.00 17.07
CA GLY A 31 -19.78 -22.02 17.53
C GLY A 31 -20.34 -21.12 16.42
N ALA A 32 -19.87 -21.30 15.18
CA ALA A 32 -20.27 -20.54 14.02
C ALA A 32 -21.73 -20.84 13.62
N LEU A 33 -22.37 -19.88 12.98
CA LEU A 33 -23.75 -20.02 12.52
C LEU A 33 -23.83 -21.01 11.36
N ARG A 34 -24.67 -22.04 11.48
CA ARG A 34 -25.00 -22.97 10.41
C ARG A 34 -26.05 -22.34 9.50
N VAL A 35 -25.59 -21.49 8.58
CA VAL A 35 -26.42 -20.71 7.66
C VAL A 35 -27.41 -21.60 6.88
N GLU A 36 -26.93 -22.74 6.37
CA GLU A 36 -27.77 -23.71 5.63
C GLU A 36 -28.91 -24.30 6.48
N ALA A 37 -28.61 -24.65 7.74
CA ALA A 37 -29.60 -25.21 8.66
C ALA A 37 -30.65 -24.17 9.06
N LEU A 38 -30.24 -22.92 9.23
CA LEU A 38 -31.13 -21.80 9.53
C LEU A 38 -32.10 -21.53 8.37
N LEU A 39 -31.58 -21.45 7.14
CA LEU A 39 -32.38 -21.28 5.93
C LEU A 39 -33.40 -22.41 5.79
N LYS A 40 -32.97 -23.67 5.94
CA LYS A 40 -33.87 -24.83 5.86
C LYS A 40 -35.02 -24.75 6.88
N SER A 41 -34.73 -24.37 8.12
CA SER A 41 -35.78 -24.23 9.15
C SER A 41 -36.72 -23.07 8.89
N TYR A 42 -36.23 -21.96 8.30
CA TYR A 42 -37.06 -20.81 7.95
C TYR A 42 -38.06 -21.17 6.84
N LEU A 43 -37.62 -21.90 5.81
CA LEU A 43 -38.49 -22.37 4.73
C LEU A 43 -39.57 -23.36 5.21
N GLU A 44 -39.19 -24.28 6.10
CA GLU A 44 -40.16 -25.22 6.67
C GLU A 44 -41.24 -24.48 7.47
N LEU A 45 -40.88 -23.38 8.12
CA LEU A 45 -41.81 -22.49 8.82
C LEU A 45 -42.73 -21.76 7.83
N GLU A 46 -42.20 -21.17 6.75
CA GLU A 46 -43.03 -20.52 5.72
C GLU A 46 -43.98 -21.50 5.02
N ARG A 47 -43.53 -22.74 4.74
CA ARG A 47 -44.38 -23.78 4.16
C ARG A 47 -45.50 -24.17 5.11
N ARG A 48 -45.23 -24.26 6.41
CA ARG A 48 -46.24 -24.55 7.44
C ARG A 48 -47.24 -23.39 7.61
N LEU A 49 -46.78 -22.15 7.59
CA LEU A 49 -47.65 -20.98 7.69
C LEU A 49 -48.53 -20.82 6.43
N SER A 50 -47.96 -21.04 5.24
CA SER A 50 -48.68 -20.96 3.97
C SER A 50 -49.73 -22.07 3.80
N SER A 51 -49.44 -23.28 4.30
CA SER A 51 -50.41 -24.39 4.30
C SER A 51 -51.52 -24.19 5.33
N GLN A 52 -51.24 -23.56 6.47
CA GLN A 52 -52.22 -23.23 7.49
C GLN A 52 -53.15 -22.06 7.08
N GLY A 53 -52.67 -21.14 6.23
CA GLY A 53 -53.50 -20.09 5.62
C GLY A 53 -54.51 -20.59 4.57
N ARG A 54 -54.28 -21.77 3.97
CA ARG A 54 -55.18 -22.38 2.96
C ARG A 54 -56.29 -23.25 3.54
N SER A 55 -56.22 -23.65 4.81
CA SER A 55 -57.26 -24.49 5.46
C SER A 55 -58.50 -23.72 5.95
N GLY A 56 -58.61 -22.41 5.65
CA GLY A 56 -59.71 -21.56 6.10
C GLY A 56 -60.82 -21.28 5.09
N GLN A 57 -60.79 -21.83 3.87
CA GLN A 57 -61.74 -21.40 2.83
C GLN A 57 -62.30 -22.54 1.97
N ALA A 58 -63.52 -22.99 2.29
CA ALA A 58 -64.61 -23.42 1.37
C ALA A 58 -65.80 -24.05 2.15
N PRO A 59 -67.05 -24.06 1.63
CA PRO A 59 -67.75 -23.16 0.69
C PRO A 59 -69.19 -22.78 1.19
N PRO A 60 -70.06 -22.10 0.39
CA PRO A 60 -71.05 -22.90 -0.35
C PRO A 60 -71.44 -22.41 -1.76
N ASP A 61 -71.79 -23.41 -2.58
CA ASP A 61 -72.72 -23.53 -3.72
C ASP A 61 -73.27 -22.30 -4.46
N GLY A 62 -73.21 -22.39 -5.81
CA GLY A 62 -74.37 -22.09 -6.65
C GLY A 62 -74.15 -21.24 -7.91
N ALA A 63 -74.44 -21.86 -9.07
CA ALA A 63 -74.92 -21.28 -10.33
C ALA A 63 -73.94 -20.69 -11.37
N SER A 64 -74.16 -21.14 -12.60
CA SER A 64 -73.46 -20.83 -13.85
C SER A 64 -73.85 -19.47 -14.46
N GLY A 65 -72.93 -18.82 -15.17
CA GLY A 65 -73.18 -17.71 -16.10
C GLY A 65 -71.87 -17.07 -16.63
N PRO A 66 -71.73 -16.70 -17.92
CA PRO A 66 -70.41 -16.63 -18.58
C PRO A 66 -69.80 -15.23 -18.74
N ALA A 67 -68.47 -15.24 -18.86
CA ALA A 67 -67.53 -14.34 -19.56
C ALA A 67 -67.67 -12.80 -19.42
N SER A 68 -66.67 -12.15 -18.78
CA SER A 68 -66.06 -10.90 -19.29
C SER A 68 -64.70 -10.60 -18.62
N GLU A 69 -63.69 -10.43 -19.48
CA GLU A 69 -62.49 -9.56 -19.46
C GLU A 69 -61.65 -9.23 -18.19
N ALA A 70 -60.33 -9.32 -18.44
CA ALA A 70 -59.21 -8.48 -17.96
C ALA A 70 -58.55 -8.77 -16.59
N ALA A 71 -57.33 -9.31 -16.64
CA ALA A 71 -56.14 -8.80 -15.92
C ALA A 71 -54.88 -9.57 -16.40
N PRO A 72 -53.70 -8.94 -16.56
CA PRO A 72 -52.46 -9.69 -16.67
C PRO A 72 -52.28 -10.47 -15.37
N THR A 73 -52.14 -11.79 -15.48
CA THR A 73 -51.79 -12.66 -14.36
C THR A 73 -50.57 -12.07 -13.66
N PRO A 74 -50.60 -11.85 -12.33
CA PRO A 74 -49.37 -11.64 -11.59
C PRO A 74 -48.56 -12.91 -11.81
N VAL A 75 -47.39 -12.78 -12.45
CA VAL A 75 -46.40 -13.84 -12.45
C VAL A 75 -45.94 -13.91 -11.00
N ASP A 76 -46.56 -14.78 -10.20
CA ASP A 76 -46.07 -15.09 -8.85
C ASP A 76 -44.58 -15.41 -9.00
N PRO A 77 -43.67 -14.67 -8.33
CA PRO A 77 -42.26 -15.03 -8.35
C PRO A 77 -42.19 -16.46 -7.80
N ALA A 78 -41.60 -17.36 -8.58
CA ALA A 78 -41.47 -18.76 -8.19
C ALA A 78 -40.93 -18.83 -6.74
N PRO A 79 -41.51 -19.69 -5.88
CA PRO A 79 -41.10 -19.77 -4.49
C PRO A 79 -39.58 -20.01 -4.43
N PHE A 80 -38.88 -19.12 -3.74
CA PHE A 80 -37.44 -19.21 -3.51
C PHE A 80 -37.16 -20.53 -2.80
N ASP A 81 -36.48 -21.47 -3.46
CA ASP A 81 -36.12 -22.78 -2.93
C ASP A 81 -34.61 -22.87 -2.64
N PRO A 82 -34.17 -22.48 -1.43
CA PRO A 82 -32.79 -22.58 -1.00
C PRO A 82 -32.18 -23.97 -1.07
N ALA A 83 -32.99 -25.04 -1.04
CA ALA A 83 -32.47 -26.41 -1.09
C ALA A 83 -31.96 -26.80 -2.49
N ASN A 84 -32.32 -26.03 -3.52
CA ASN A 84 -31.89 -26.20 -4.91
C ASN A 84 -30.97 -25.06 -5.39
N LEU A 85 -30.46 -24.21 -4.47
CA LEU A 85 -29.50 -23.17 -4.85
C LEU A 85 -28.15 -23.82 -5.18
N ASP A 86 -27.68 -23.61 -6.41
CA ASP A 86 -26.30 -23.88 -6.78
C ASP A 86 -25.36 -23.10 -5.84
N PRO A 87 -24.31 -23.72 -5.27
CA PRO A 87 -23.27 -23.04 -4.50
C PRO A 87 -22.75 -21.75 -5.14
N ALA A 88 -22.64 -21.69 -6.47
CA ALA A 88 -22.25 -20.46 -7.17
C ALA A 88 -23.30 -19.34 -7.01
N GLN A 89 -24.58 -19.70 -7.09
CA GLN A 89 -25.70 -18.78 -6.95
C GLN A 89 -25.84 -18.28 -5.50
N LEU A 90 -25.58 -19.15 -4.53
CA LEU A 90 -25.52 -18.77 -3.11
C LEU A 90 -24.38 -17.77 -2.83
N ARG A 91 -23.17 -18.03 -3.34
CA ARG A 91 -22.03 -17.10 -3.19
C ARG A 91 -22.34 -15.72 -3.78
N ARG A 92 -23.00 -15.68 -4.95
CA ARG A 92 -23.46 -14.44 -5.56
C ARG A 92 -24.47 -13.70 -4.68
N LEU A 93 -25.44 -14.40 -4.09
CA LEU A 93 -26.41 -13.81 -3.17
C LEU A 93 -25.74 -13.24 -1.90
N LEU A 94 -24.63 -13.83 -1.48
CA LEU A 94 -23.82 -13.35 -0.36
C LEU A 94 -22.87 -12.19 -0.75
N GLY A 95 -22.82 -11.79 -2.02
CA GLY A 95 -22.05 -10.65 -2.51
C GLY A 95 -20.64 -10.98 -3.01
N ALA A 96 -20.33 -12.25 -3.29
CA ALA A 96 -19.11 -12.60 -4.01
C ALA A 96 -19.20 -12.16 -5.49
N PRO A 97 -18.08 -11.77 -6.12
CA PRO A 97 -18.07 -11.41 -7.54
C PRO A 97 -18.37 -12.62 -8.43
N GLU A 98 -18.77 -12.38 -9.69
CA GLU A 98 -19.10 -13.45 -10.66
C GLU A 98 -17.85 -14.16 -11.20
N THR A 99 -16.71 -13.48 -11.18
CA THR A 99 -15.42 -14.02 -11.62
C THR A 99 -14.32 -13.61 -10.64
N PRO A 100 -13.19 -14.34 -10.59
CA PRO A 100 -12.01 -13.95 -9.82
C PRO A 100 -11.47 -12.55 -10.17
N ASP A 101 -11.63 -12.13 -11.42
CA ASP A 101 -11.19 -10.81 -11.88
C ASP A 101 -12.11 -9.67 -11.41
N GLY A 102 -13.25 -10.00 -10.79
CA GLY A 102 -14.19 -9.02 -10.26
C GLY A 102 -13.71 -8.34 -8.97
N TYR A 103 -12.59 -8.76 -8.38
CA TYR A 103 -11.99 -8.10 -7.22
C TYR A 103 -11.27 -6.81 -7.63
N SER A 104 -11.77 -5.66 -7.16
CA SER A 104 -11.09 -4.36 -7.28
C SER A 104 -10.21 -4.14 -6.04
N ILE A 105 -9.06 -4.82 -5.99
CA ILE A 105 -8.11 -4.71 -4.88
C ILE A 105 -7.21 -3.48 -5.05
N ALA A 106 -7.23 -2.58 -4.07
CA ALA A 106 -6.31 -1.46 -3.97
C ALA A 106 -5.02 -1.88 -3.23
N CYS A 107 -3.86 -1.64 -3.83
CA CYS A 107 -2.54 -1.89 -3.24
C CYS A 107 -1.65 -0.64 -3.35
N ASP A 108 -1.97 0.41 -2.59
CA ASP A 108 -1.34 1.74 -2.72
C ASP A 108 0.12 1.80 -2.21
N HIS A 109 0.59 0.75 -1.53
CA HIS A 109 1.91 0.69 -0.91
C HIS A 109 3.04 0.27 -1.88
N GLY A 110 2.73 -0.19 -3.09
CA GLY A 110 3.72 -0.46 -4.16
C GLY A 110 4.68 -1.65 -3.97
N LEU A 111 4.67 -2.30 -2.80
CA LEU A 111 5.54 -3.46 -2.50
C LEU A 111 5.04 -4.80 -3.03
N PHE A 112 3.73 -4.99 -3.14
CA PHE A 112 3.11 -6.13 -3.79
C PHE A 112 1.85 -5.67 -4.52
N GLN A 113 1.36 -6.50 -5.43
CA GLN A 113 0.22 -6.22 -6.28
C GLN A 113 -0.85 -7.29 -6.07
N PRO A 114 -2.11 -7.02 -6.48
CA PRO A 114 -3.13 -8.05 -6.54
C PRO A 114 -2.63 -9.24 -7.35
N ASP A 115 -2.82 -10.45 -6.83
CA ASP A 115 -2.30 -11.67 -7.41
C ASP A 115 -3.48 -12.49 -7.95
N PRO A 116 -3.53 -12.79 -9.26
CA PRO A 116 -4.62 -13.56 -9.87
C PRO A 116 -4.83 -14.94 -9.24
N ASP A 117 -3.76 -15.62 -8.80
CA ASP A 117 -3.85 -16.94 -8.20
C ASP A 117 -4.46 -16.85 -6.80
N ILE A 118 -4.10 -15.82 -6.03
CA ILE A 118 -4.71 -15.55 -4.72
C ILE A 118 -6.19 -15.19 -4.91
N ASN A 119 -6.50 -14.29 -5.85
CA ASN A 119 -7.86 -13.87 -6.16
C ASN A 119 -8.73 -15.06 -6.61
N GLY A 120 -8.18 -15.98 -7.41
CA GLY A 120 -8.83 -17.24 -7.78
C GLY A 120 -9.25 -18.05 -6.55
N ARG A 121 -8.34 -18.22 -5.59
CA ARG A 121 -8.60 -18.95 -4.34
C ARG A 121 -9.62 -18.24 -3.44
N LEU A 122 -9.57 -16.91 -3.36
CA LEU A 122 -10.54 -16.11 -2.62
C LEU A 122 -11.96 -16.25 -3.23
N HIS A 123 -12.04 -16.26 -4.56
CA HIS A 123 -13.29 -16.46 -5.29
C HIS A 123 -13.87 -17.86 -5.06
N GLU A 124 -13.05 -18.92 -5.16
CA GLU A 124 -13.47 -20.29 -4.83
C GLU A 124 -14.00 -20.42 -3.39
N ALA A 125 -13.38 -19.69 -2.46
CA ALA A 125 -13.80 -19.61 -1.07
C ALA A 125 -15.05 -18.74 -0.85
N GLY A 126 -15.53 -18.02 -1.87
CA GLY A 126 -16.73 -17.17 -1.81
C GLY A 126 -16.52 -15.85 -1.07
N TYR A 127 -15.29 -15.31 -1.05
CA TYR A 127 -15.02 -14.03 -0.42
C TYR A 127 -15.75 -12.90 -1.18
N THR A 128 -16.34 -11.99 -0.41
CA THR A 128 -16.84 -10.72 -0.94
C THR A 128 -15.69 -9.76 -1.27
N PRO A 129 -15.89 -8.74 -2.11
CA PRO A 129 -14.85 -7.75 -2.43
C PRO A 129 -14.25 -7.06 -1.20
N ASN A 130 -15.09 -6.72 -0.21
CA ASN A 130 -14.62 -6.10 1.02
C ASN A 130 -13.76 -7.04 1.87
N GLN A 131 -14.10 -8.33 1.91
CA GLN A 131 -13.29 -9.32 2.64
C GLN A 131 -11.97 -9.59 1.93
N ALA A 132 -11.96 -9.60 0.60
CA ALA A 132 -10.74 -9.72 -0.18
C ALA A 132 -9.83 -8.49 0.04
N GLN A 133 -10.38 -7.27 -0.04
CA GLN A 133 -9.63 -6.04 0.26
C GLN A 133 -9.03 -6.07 1.68
N LEU A 134 -9.82 -6.42 2.69
CA LEU A 134 -9.34 -6.50 4.08
C LEU A 134 -8.16 -7.47 4.23
N LEU A 135 -8.15 -8.59 3.51
CA LEU A 135 -7.02 -9.52 3.55
C LEU A 135 -5.74 -8.89 2.99
N TYR A 136 -5.84 -8.15 1.89
CA TYR A 136 -4.71 -7.41 1.33
C TYR A 136 -4.24 -6.27 2.25
N ASP A 137 -5.18 -5.56 2.88
CA ASP A 137 -4.87 -4.51 3.86
C ASP A 137 -4.11 -5.08 5.07
N LEU A 138 -4.60 -6.18 5.65
CA LEU A 138 -3.96 -6.85 6.77
C LEU A 138 -2.59 -7.41 6.39
N ALA A 139 -2.44 -7.96 5.18
CA ALA A 139 -1.16 -8.39 4.67
C ALA A 139 -0.19 -7.20 4.58
N ALA A 140 -0.64 -6.05 4.07
CA ALA A 140 0.18 -4.84 3.99
C ALA A 140 0.63 -4.39 5.38
N GLU A 141 -0.29 -4.31 6.35
CA GLU A 141 -0.01 -3.88 7.71
C GLU A 141 1.02 -4.74 8.44
N ARG A 142 1.16 -6.02 8.09
CA ARG A 142 2.09 -6.94 8.77
C ARG A 142 3.35 -7.22 7.98
N MET A 143 3.21 -7.46 6.68
CA MET A 143 4.33 -7.87 5.84
C MET A 143 5.25 -6.70 5.53
N ILE A 144 4.71 -5.49 5.32
CA ILE A 144 5.53 -4.34 4.92
C ILE A 144 6.58 -3.97 5.97
N PRO A 145 6.24 -3.82 7.27
CA PRO A 145 7.26 -3.52 8.27
C PRO A 145 8.33 -4.62 8.36
N LEU A 146 7.95 -5.89 8.21
CA LEU A 146 8.91 -7.00 8.22
C LEU A 146 9.87 -6.94 7.01
N ILE A 147 9.34 -6.71 5.81
CA ILE A 147 10.14 -6.55 4.59
C ILE A 147 11.10 -5.36 4.74
N GLN A 148 10.64 -4.24 5.28
CA GLN A 148 11.47 -3.05 5.50
C GLN A 148 12.61 -3.32 6.48
N THR A 149 12.35 -4.00 7.60
CA THR A 149 13.39 -4.40 8.57
C THR A 149 14.43 -5.32 7.91
N MET A 150 13.98 -6.36 7.21
CA MET A 150 14.89 -7.28 6.50
C MET A 150 15.72 -6.57 5.43
N ALA A 151 15.10 -5.66 4.67
CA ALA A 151 15.79 -4.87 3.65
C ALA A 151 16.85 -3.96 4.28
N ALA A 152 16.56 -3.35 5.44
CA ALA A 152 17.51 -2.51 6.16
C ALA A 152 18.71 -3.32 6.69
N GLU A 153 18.46 -4.50 7.26
CA GLU A 153 19.53 -5.41 7.71
C GLU A 153 20.43 -5.84 6.55
N PHE A 154 19.83 -6.28 5.44
CA PHE A 154 20.58 -6.68 4.24
C PHE A 154 21.38 -5.52 3.64
N GLN A 155 20.82 -4.30 3.63
CA GLN A 155 21.56 -3.12 3.19
C GLN A 155 22.75 -2.84 4.12
N ALA A 156 22.56 -2.90 5.44
CA ALA A 156 23.65 -2.66 6.40
C ALA A 156 24.81 -3.66 6.22
N GLU A 157 24.50 -4.96 6.03
CA GLU A 157 25.51 -5.98 5.75
C GLU A 157 26.29 -5.68 4.47
N ARG A 158 25.59 -5.29 3.39
CA ARG A 158 26.23 -4.93 2.11
C ARG A 158 27.10 -3.69 2.21
N GLU A 159 26.69 -2.68 2.97
CA GLU A 159 27.51 -1.48 3.17
C GLU A 159 28.79 -1.83 3.94
N VAL A 160 28.72 -2.71 4.94
CA VAL A 160 29.90 -3.21 5.67
C VAL A 160 30.81 -4.03 4.74
N GLU A 161 30.26 -4.94 3.94
CA GLU A 161 31.04 -5.71 2.97
C GLU A 161 31.78 -4.80 1.98
N ARG A 162 31.11 -3.75 1.49
CA ARG A 162 31.71 -2.75 0.60
C ARG A 162 32.84 -1.97 1.29
N LEU A 163 32.71 -1.65 2.57
CA LEU A 163 33.79 -1.04 3.36
C LEU A 163 34.97 -2.01 3.53
N VAL A 164 34.70 -3.26 3.90
CA VAL A 164 35.73 -4.30 4.03
C VAL A 164 36.51 -4.48 2.73
N ALA A 165 35.82 -4.57 1.60
CA ALA A 165 36.44 -4.66 0.28
C ALA A 165 37.27 -3.41 -0.04
N ARG A 166 36.75 -2.22 0.27
CA ARG A 166 37.45 -0.94 0.01
C ARG A 166 38.74 -0.80 0.81
N PHE A 167 38.74 -1.16 2.08
CA PHE A 167 39.92 -1.04 2.96
C PHE A 167 40.87 -2.26 2.86
N GLY A 168 40.54 -3.24 2.02
CA GLY A 168 41.42 -4.36 1.69
C GLY A 168 41.43 -5.46 2.74
N GLY A 169 40.27 -5.74 3.35
CA GLY A 169 40.05 -6.82 4.30
C GLY A 169 39.51 -6.37 5.65
N GLU A 170 38.97 -7.32 6.41
CA GLU A 170 38.31 -7.02 7.70
C GLU A 170 39.28 -6.47 8.75
N GLU A 171 40.52 -6.93 8.77
CA GLU A 171 41.51 -6.50 9.76
C GLU A 171 41.84 -5.01 9.59
N ARG A 172 42.12 -4.58 8.36
CA ARG A 172 42.36 -3.17 8.04
C ARG A 172 41.11 -2.33 8.29
N TRP A 173 39.93 -2.83 7.92
CA TRP A 173 38.69 -2.13 8.20
C TRP A 173 38.46 -1.93 9.70
N ARG A 174 38.68 -2.96 10.53
CA ARG A 174 38.58 -2.86 12.00
C ARG A 174 39.56 -1.86 12.61
N GLU A 175 40.74 -1.71 12.02
CA GLU A 175 41.69 -0.68 12.47
C GLU A 175 41.21 0.73 12.10
N VAL A 176 40.85 0.94 10.84
CA VAL A 176 40.37 2.24 10.34
C VAL A 176 39.09 2.68 11.04
N SER A 177 38.13 1.78 11.25
CA SER A 177 36.85 2.11 11.91
C SER A 177 37.04 2.60 13.35
N ARG A 178 37.97 2.00 14.11
CA ARG A 178 38.31 2.46 15.47
C ARG A 178 38.92 3.86 15.47
N GLN A 179 39.84 4.12 14.55
CA GLN A 179 40.46 5.44 14.42
C GLN A 179 39.44 6.50 14.03
N LEU A 180 38.58 6.17 13.07
CA LEU A 180 37.52 7.03 12.55
C LEU A 180 36.50 7.39 13.63
N LEU A 181 36.02 6.43 14.41
CA LEU A 181 35.08 6.68 15.52
C LEU A 181 35.73 7.48 16.66
N ALA A 182 36.99 7.22 16.99
CA ALA A 182 37.72 7.96 18.02
C ALA A 182 37.97 9.42 17.63
N TRP A 183 38.22 9.68 16.35
CA TRP A 183 38.32 11.03 15.79
C TRP A 183 36.94 11.70 15.74
N ALA A 184 35.94 11.03 15.15
CA ALA A 184 34.60 11.57 14.96
C ALA A 184 33.92 11.96 16.28
N GLY A 185 34.04 11.12 17.33
CA GLY A 185 33.49 11.42 18.66
C GLY A 185 34.16 12.61 19.37
N LYS A 186 35.34 13.04 18.94
CA LYS A 186 36.01 14.25 19.47
C LYS A 186 35.71 15.50 18.66
N THR A 187 35.41 15.35 17.37
CA THR A 187 35.33 16.47 16.42
C THR A 187 33.89 16.83 16.05
N LEU A 188 32.96 15.89 16.10
CA LEU A 188 31.59 16.05 15.59
C LEU A 188 30.55 15.82 16.70
N PRO A 189 29.35 16.44 16.59
CA PRO A 189 28.24 16.15 17.48
C PRO A 189 27.82 14.67 17.40
N PRO A 190 27.38 14.05 18.50
CA PRO A 190 27.06 12.62 18.54
C PRO A 190 25.99 12.21 17.51
N ALA A 191 24.96 13.06 17.32
CA ALA A 191 23.92 12.81 16.32
C ALA A 191 24.44 12.78 14.87
N ALA A 192 25.48 13.57 14.56
CA ALA A 192 26.09 13.57 13.23
C ALA A 192 26.93 12.32 12.99
N VAL A 193 27.64 11.84 14.02
CA VAL A 193 28.42 10.60 13.96
C VAL A 193 27.50 9.40 13.76
N GLU A 194 26.40 9.33 14.51
CA GLU A 194 25.42 8.25 14.41
C GLU A 194 24.80 8.18 13.00
N GLY A 195 24.37 9.32 12.45
CA GLY A 195 23.82 9.36 11.09
C GLY A 195 24.84 8.97 10.01
N LEU A 196 26.05 9.51 10.05
CA LEU A 196 27.07 9.27 9.02
C LEU A 196 27.68 7.87 9.10
N ALA A 197 27.73 7.25 10.29
CA ALA A 197 28.34 5.92 10.46
C ALA A 197 27.46 4.76 9.97
N THR A 198 26.21 5.01 9.58
CA THR A 198 25.26 3.96 9.14
C THR A 198 25.31 3.67 7.64
N THR A 199 25.98 4.51 6.85
CA THR A 199 26.05 4.37 5.40
C THR A 199 27.49 4.39 4.92
N TYR A 200 27.78 3.69 3.82
CA TYR A 200 29.11 3.67 3.22
C TYR A 200 29.60 5.08 2.85
N GLU A 201 28.75 5.86 2.19
CA GLU A 201 29.12 7.22 1.76
C GLU A 201 29.36 8.14 2.97
N GLY A 202 28.60 7.98 4.06
CA GLY A 202 28.82 8.72 5.30
C GLY A 202 30.14 8.36 5.98
N VAL A 203 30.48 7.06 6.05
CA VAL A 203 31.78 6.59 6.54
C VAL A 203 32.93 7.12 5.67
N MET A 204 32.76 7.13 4.34
CA MET A 204 33.76 7.68 3.43
C MET A 204 33.91 9.20 3.59
N ALA A 205 32.84 9.93 3.86
CA ALA A 205 32.89 11.35 4.17
C ALA A 205 33.65 11.61 5.49
N LEU A 206 33.38 10.82 6.53
CA LEU A 206 34.14 10.86 7.79
C LEU A 206 35.64 10.59 7.55
N TYR A 207 35.94 9.61 6.70
CA TYR A 207 37.32 9.25 6.35
C TYR A 207 38.03 10.36 5.59
N ALA A 208 37.35 10.99 4.63
CA ALA A 208 37.85 12.13 3.87
C ALA A 208 38.16 13.32 4.79
N MET A 209 37.24 13.66 5.69
CA MET A 209 37.44 14.73 6.67
C MET A 209 38.61 14.44 7.62
N MET A 210 38.75 13.21 8.12
CA MET A 210 39.86 12.81 9.01
C MET A 210 41.22 12.89 8.31
N THR A 211 41.28 12.52 7.03
CA THR A 211 42.52 12.48 6.24
C THR A 211 42.86 13.82 5.58
N GLY A 212 42.00 14.84 5.73
CA GLY A 212 42.17 16.13 5.07
C GLY A 212 41.99 16.09 3.56
N SER A 213 41.41 15.01 3.02
CA SER A 213 40.99 14.92 1.62
C SER A 213 39.64 15.60 1.49
N GLU A 214 39.53 16.69 0.73
CA GLU A 214 38.23 17.29 0.47
C GLU A 214 37.31 16.26 -0.24
N PRO A 215 36.09 16.01 0.26
CA PRO A 215 35.18 15.09 -0.38
C PRO A 215 34.79 15.66 -1.75
N ALA A 216 34.93 14.85 -2.81
CA ALA A 216 34.62 15.25 -4.19
C ALA A 216 33.19 15.83 -4.36
N ALA A 217 32.27 15.53 -3.43
CA ALA A 217 30.94 16.13 -3.35
C ALA A 217 30.95 17.66 -3.14
N LEU A 218 31.95 18.21 -2.43
CA LEU A 218 32.14 19.66 -2.30
C LEU A 218 32.85 20.25 -3.54
N SER A 219 33.62 19.46 -4.27
CA SER A 219 34.19 19.85 -5.57
C SER A 219 33.14 19.92 -6.68
N MET A 220 32.06 19.12 -6.61
CA MET A 220 30.96 19.15 -7.58
C MET A 220 30.01 20.34 -7.42
N ALA A 221 29.99 21.01 -6.26
CA ALA A 221 29.30 22.29 -6.10
C ALA A 221 30.05 23.47 -6.75
N GLY A 222 31.33 23.26 -7.12
CA GLY A 222 32.18 24.24 -7.80
C GLY A 222 32.17 24.13 -9.33
N ASN A 223 31.71 23.02 -9.91
CA ASN A 223 31.61 22.88 -11.36
C ASN A 223 30.27 23.42 -11.91
N ARG A 224 29.93 24.65 -11.52
CA ARG A 224 29.15 25.52 -12.38
C ARG A 224 30.11 25.87 -13.53
N PRO A 225 29.73 25.73 -14.82
CA PRO A 225 30.63 26.10 -15.91
C PRO A 225 31.14 27.52 -15.65
N ALA A 226 32.39 27.79 -16.02
CA ALA A 226 33.10 29.06 -15.83
C ALA A 226 32.36 30.28 -16.45
N GLY A 227 31.23 30.66 -15.85
CA GLY A 227 30.35 31.75 -16.25
C GLY A 227 30.22 32.82 -15.16
N GLY A 228 30.79 32.58 -13.97
CA GLY A 228 30.76 33.55 -12.86
C GLY A 228 31.60 34.80 -13.14
N GLU A 229 32.74 34.67 -13.83
CA GLU A 229 33.59 35.82 -14.17
C GLU A 229 32.97 36.67 -15.27
N GLY A 230 32.46 36.05 -16.35
CA GLY A 230 31.85 36.75 -17.47
C GLY A 230 30.53 37.46 -17.11
N GLU A 231 29.70 36.87 -16.25
CA GLU A 231 28.44 37.50 -15.81
C GLU A 231 28.70 38.68 -14.85
N ALA A 232 29.73 38.59 -13.99
CA ALA A 232 30.12 39.68 -13.09
C ALA A 232 30.72 40.86 -13.86
N GLU A 233 31.53 40.60 -14.88
CA GLU A 233 32.09 41.63 -15.77
C GLU A 233 30.97 42.32 -16.58
N LEU A 234 29.99 41.55 -17.07
CA LEU A 234 28.83 42.08 -17.78
C LEU A 234 27.95 42.98 -16.90
N ARG A 235 27.69 42.57 -15.64
CA ARG A 235 26.96 43.41 -14.66
C ARG A 235 27.70 44.70 -14.33
N THR A 236 29.03 44.67 -14.35
CA THR A 236 29.86 45.86 -14.13
C THR A 236 29.75 46.83 -15.31
N LEU A 237 29.80 46.33 -16.54
CA LEU A 237 29.60 47.12 -17.76
C LEU A 237 28.17 47.70 -17.86
N MET A 238 27.15 46.97 -17.40
CA MET A 238 25.76 47.45 -17.37
C MET A 238 25.52 48.57 -16.34
N ARG A 239 26.36 48.67 -15.30
CA ARG A 239 26.30 49.73 -14.28
C ARG A 239 27.06 51.00 -14.68
N ASP A 240 27.87 50.95 -15.75
CA ASP A 240 28.59 52.12 -16.24
C ASP A 240 27.59 53.18 -16.77
N PRO A 241 27.64 54.44 -16.30
CA PRO A 241 26.84 55.54 -16.84
C PRO A 241 26.90 55.66 -18.36
N ARG A 242 28.03 55.30 -18.98
CA ARG A 242 28.22 55.39 -20.44
C ARG A 242 27.30 54.43 -21.22
N TYR A 243 26.88 53.32 -20.62
CA TYR A 243 25.97 52.35 -21.24
C TYR A 243 24.53 52.88 -21.34
N TRP A 244 23.99 53.48 -20.26
CA TRP A 244 22.58 53.88 -20.20
C TRP A 244 22.34 55.39 -20.39
N ARG A 245 23.31 56.24 -20.03
CA ARG A 245 23.19 57.71 -20.12
C ARG A 245 23.68 58.24 -21.46
N ASP A 246 24.87 57.83 -21.89
CA ASP A 246 25.51 58.32 -23.12
C ASP A 246 25.31 57.37 -24.31
N ARG A 247 24.84 56.14 -24.04
CA ARG A 247 24.63 55.07 -25.04
C ARG A 247 25.82 54.92 -25.98
N ASP A 248 27.02 54.89 -25.41
CA ASP A 248 28.25 54.77 -26.19
C ASP A 248 28.22 53.48 -27.03
N PRO A 249 28.32 53.57 -28.36
CA PRO A 249 28.26 52.40 -29.24
C PRO A 249 29.36 51.36 -28.95
N ALA A 250 30.52 51.77 -28.45
CA ALA A 250 31.60 50.85 -28.10
C ALA A 250 31.28 50.00 -26.85
N VAL A 251 30.57 50.59 -25.88
CA VAL A 251 30.16 49.89 -24.64
C VAL A 251 29.01 48.94 -24.92
N ILE A 252 28.05 49.36 -25.74
CA ILE A 252 26.92 48.52 -26.16
C ILE A 252 27.40 47.28 -26.94
N ALA A 253 28.38 47.44 -27.83
CA ALA A 253 28.98 46.32 -28.56
C ALA A 253 29.60 45.27 -27.61
N ARG A 254 30.35 45.72 -26.60
CA ARG A 254 30.98 44.82 -25.60
C ARG A 254 29.95 44.09 -24.74
N VAL A 255 28.88 44.78 -24.33
CA VAL A 255 27.76 44.16 -23.59
C VAL A 255 27.05 43.12 -24.45
N THR A 256 26.80 43.42 -25.72
CA THR A 256 26.13 42.52 -26.67
C THR A 256 26.96 41.26 -26.94
N GLU A 257 28.27 41.43 -27.15
CA GLU A 257 29.22 40.32 -27.33
C GLU A 257 29.32 39.45 -26.06
N GLY A 258 29.35 40.08 -24.88
CA GLY A 258 29.32 39.39 -23.59
C GLY A 258 28.07 38.53 -23.40
N PHE A 259 26.88 39.04 -23.74
CA PHE A 259 25.63 38.26 -23.70
C PHE A 259 25.61 37.12 -24.74
N GLN A 260 26.08 37.36 -25.97
CA GLN A 260 26.15 36.33 -27.01
C GLN A 260 27.09 35.18 -26.62
N ARG A 261 28.19 35.49 -25.93
CA ARG A 261 29.16 34.50 -25.45
C ARG A 261 28.64 33.67 -24.28
N LEU A 262 27.84 34.27 -23.39
CA LEU A 262 27.27 33.59 -22.22
C LEU A 262 26.00 32.78 -22.55
N TYR A 263 25.26 33.16 -23.60
CA TYR A 263 24.01 32.49 -24.02
C TYR A 263 23.98 32.12 -25.52
N PRO A 264 24.90 31.27 -26.02
CA PRO A 264 24.88 30.81 -27.40
C PRO A 264 23.80 29.73 -27.59
N GLY A 265 22.54 30.12 -27.73
CA GLY A 265 21.45 29.15 -27.99
C GLY A 265 20.02 29.61 -27.70
N GLN A 266 19.81 30.83 -27.20
CA GLN A 266 18.46 31.37 -26.99
C GLN A 266 18.08 32.27 -28.17
N ARG A 267 17.59 31.66 -29.25
CA ARG A 267 16.82 32.30 -30.31
C ARG A 267 15.59 31.46 -30.61
#